data_AF-A0A261QLE7-F1
#
_entry.id   AF-A0A261QLE7-F1
#
_cell.length_a   1.000
_cell.length_b   1.000
_cell.length_c   1.000
_cell.angle_alpha   90.00
_cell.angle_beta   90.00
_cell.angle_gamma   90.00
#
_symmetry.space_group_name_H-M   'P 1'
#
loop_
_entity.id
_entity.type
_entity.pdbx_description
1 polymer ?
#
loop_
_entity_poly.entity_id
_entity_poly.type
_entity_poly.pdbx_seq_one_letter_code
_entity_poly.pdbx_strand_id
1 'polypeptide(L)'
;MVAAAICLFVSLSFELIQLITGWGATDIDDLILNTIGGVIGVFIYTFLLKGLDKKAQISLATLLFLVVFGICGKMSLYLYAPNILPAEVVYENEAVFKGGEKDSYDLSALCVGIRDGVIYLEEGSINAEQMKSQQDPKEQYTLSDDAVLIIKRMAYQYSPNGNIQKTTVSYTSVDEKSAMEIVKVEENGFVDLWINDDNECEMFVFTVYEGK
;
A
#
# COMPACT_ATOMS: atom_id res chain seq x y z
N MET A 1 -27.00 -23.72 -30.68
CA MET A 1 -27.30 -23.02 -31.94
C MET A 1 -28.30 -21.87 -31.75
N VAL A 2 -29.50 -22.10 -31.20
CA VAL A 2 -30.50 -21.03 -31.00
C VAL A 2 -29.98 -19.87 -30.14
N ALA A 3 -29.39 -20.16 -28.98
CA ALA A 3 -28.87 -19.12 -28.09
C ALA A 3 -27.76 -18.27 -28.73
N ALA A 4 -26.82 -18.90 -29.43
CA ALA A 4 -25.76 -18.18 -30.15
C ALA A 4 -26.32 -17.24 -31.22
N ALA A 5 -27.33 -17.69 -31.97
CA ALA A 5 -28.01 -16.85 -32.96
C ALA A 5 -28.71 -15.66 -32.30
N ILE A 6 -29.41 -15.86 -31.18
CA ILE A 6 -30.04 -14.77 -30.43
C ILE A 6 -28.99 -13.75 -29.98
N CYS A 7 -27.89 -14.19 -29.35
CA CYS A 7 -26.84 -13.29 -28.90
C CYS A 7 -26.19 -12.52 -30.07
N LEU A 8 -25.94 -13.20 -31.20
CA LEU A 8 -25.39 -12.58 -32.40
C LEU A 8 -26.33 -11.49 -32.95
N PHE A 9 -27.62 -11.79 -33.13
CA PHE A 9 -28.57 -10.82 -33.69
C PHE A 9 -28.82 -9.65 -32.75
N VAL A 10 -28.85 -9.88 -31.44
CA VAL A 10 -28.96 -8.81 -30.45
C VAL A 10 -27.73 -7.90 -30.53
N SER A 11 -26.51 -8.46 -30.50
CA SER A 11 -25.29 -7.65 -30.60
C SER A 11 -25.21 -6.92 -31.94
N LEU A 12 -25.57 -7.57 -33.06
CA LEU A 12 -25.63 -6.95 -34.38
C LEU A 12 -26.63 -5.79 -34.42
N SER A 13 -27.76 -5.89 -33.71
CA SER A 13 -28.73 -4.81 -33.66
C SER A 13 -28.18 -3.56 -32.95
N PHE A 14 -27.38 -3.72 -31.89
CA PHE A 14 -26.71 -2.60 -31.25
C PHE A 14 -25.68 -1.93 -32.17
N GLU A 15 -24.83 -2.74 -32.82
CA GLU A 15 -23.84 -2.24 -33.79
C GLU A 15 -24.50 -1.48 -34.96
N LEU A 16 -25.63 -1.99 -35.47
CA LEU A 16 -26.39 -1.33 -36.53
C LEU A 16 -27.02 -0.02 -36.05
N ILE A 17 -27.52 0.03 -34.81
CA ILE A 17 -28.04 1.27 -34.23
C ILE A 17 -26.92 2.30 -34.12
N GLN A 18 -25.75 1.93 -33.58
CA GLN A 18 -24.59 2.82 -33.46
C GLN A 18 -24.11 3.33 -34.82
N LEU A 19 -24.10 2.45 -35.84
CA LEU A 19 -23.76 2.81 -37.21
C LEU A 19 -24.74 3.81 -37.83
N ILE A 20 -26.04 3.57 -37.67
CA ILE A 20 -27.10 4.43 -38.25
C ILE A 20 -27.16 5.78 -37.54
N THR A 21 -26.98 5.82 -36.22
CA THR A 21 -27.02 7.06 -35.43
C THR A 21 -25.71 7.84 -35.48
N GLY A 22 -24.63 7.23 -35.99
CA GLY A 22 -23.29 7.84 -36.03
C GLY A 22 -22.67 8.03 -34.65
N TRP A 23 -23.19 7.36 -33.61
CA TRP A 23 -22.62 7.40 -32.25
C TRP A 23 -21.33 6.59 -32.12
N GLY A 24 -21.06 5.66 -33.06
CA GLY A 24 -19.86 4.84 -33.05
C GLY A 24 -19.56 4.22 -34.41
N ALA A 25 -18.39 3.58 -34.50
CA ALA A 25 -18.05 2.69 -35.61
C ALA A 25 -18.57 1.28 -35.31
N THR A 26 -18.92 0.51 -36.34
CA THR A 26 -19.22 -0.90 -36.17
C THR A 26 -17.96 -1.64 -35.75
N ASP A 27 -17.97 -2.20 -34.54
CA ASP A 27 -16.86 -2.98 -34.00
C ASP A 27 -17.18 -4.48 -34.07
N ILE A 28 -16.40 -5.19 -34.89
CA ILE A 28 -16.55 -6.63 -35.07
C ILE A 28 -16.12 -7.36 -33.79
N ASP A 29 -15.19 -6.80 -33.02
CA ASP A 29 -14.72 -7.40 -31.79
C ASP A 29 -15.84 -7.40 -30.75
N ASP A 30 -16.65 -6.34 -30.66
CA ASP A 30 -17.84 -6.27 -29.80
C ASP A 30 -18.90 -7.31 -30.20
N LEU A 31 -19.15 -7.47 -31.50
CA LEU A 31 -20.06 -8.49 -32.02
C LEU A 31 -19.62 -9.91 -31.62
N ILE A 32 -18.33 -10.22 -31.78
CA ILE A 32 -17.75 -11.52 -31.45
C ILE A 32 -17.79 -11.74 -29.94
N LEU A 33 -17.32 -10.76 -29.16
CA LEU A 33 -17.17 -10.88 -27.72
C LEU A 33 -18.53 -11.02 -27.01
N ASN A 34 -19.53 -10.24 -27.42
CA ASN A 34 -20.89 -10.36 -26.88
C ASN A 34 -21.55 -11.69 -27.24
N THR A 35 -21.32 -12.18 -28.47
CA THR A 35 -21.84 -13.49 -28.89
C THR A 35 -21.20 -14.62 -28.08
N ILE A 36 -19.88 -14.61 -27.91
CA ILE A 36 -19.16 -15.60 -27.11
C ILE A 36 -19.58 -15.51 -25.64
N GLY A 37 -19.63 -14.30 -25.07
CA GLY A 37 -20.05 -14.07 -23.68
C GLY A 37 -21.46 -14.58 -23.40
N GLY A 38 -22.40 -14.34 -24.32
CA GLY A 38 -23.77 -14.87 -24.22
C GLY A 38 -23.83 -16.40 -24.29
N VAL A 39 -23.05 -17.02 -25.17
CA VAL A 39 -22.93 -18.49 -25.25
C VAL A 39 -22.35 -19.06 -23.95
N ILE A 40 -21.31 -18.44 -23.40
CA ILE A 40 -20.72 -18.82 -22.10
C ILE A 40 -21.76 -18.66 -20.98
N GLY A 41 -22.52 -17.57 -20.94
CA GLY A 41 -23.57 -17.36 -19.94
C GLY A 41 -24.65 -18.45 -19.97
N VAL A 42 -25.07 -18.87 -21.16
CA VAL A 42 -26.03 -19.98 -21.34
C VAL A 42 -25.43 -21.32 -20.91
N PHE A 43 -24.14 -21.53 -21.16
CA PHE A 43 -23.41 -22.69 -20.68
C PHE A 43 -23.39 -22.72 -19.14
N ILE A 44 -22.99 -21.62 -18.49
CA ILE A 44 -23.02 -21.46 -17.03
C ILE A 44 -24.43 -21.75 -16.49
N TYR A 45 -25.46 -21.16 -17.09
CA TYR A 45 -26.84 -21.41 -16.68
C TYR A 45 -27.22 -22.88 -16.77
N THR A 46 -26.92 -23.52 -17.90
CA THR A 46 -27.35 -24.90 -18.18
C THR A 46 -26.64 -25.92 -17.29
N PHE A 47 -25.34 -25.73 -17.04
CA PHE A 47 -24.51 -26.69 -16.30
C PHE A 47 -24.47 -26.41 -14.80
N LEU A 48 -24.51 -25.15 -14.37
CA LEU A 48 -24.32 -24.77 -12.96
C LEU A 48 -25.60 -24.34 -12.26
N LEU A 49 -26.57 -23.77 -12.97
CA LEU A 49 -27.76 -23.16 -12.35
C LEU A 49 -29.05 -23.97 -12.54
N LYS A 50 -29.21 -24.65 -13.68
CA LYS A 50 -30.48 -25.28 -14.11
C LYS A 50 -31.08 -26.26 -13.09
N GLY A 51 -30.25 -26.94 -12.29
CA GLY A 51 -30.70 -27.91 -11.27
C GLY A 51 -31.07 -27.32 -9.91
N LEU A 52 -30.88 -26.01 -9.72
CA LEU A 52 -31.15 -25.33 -8.45
C LEU A 52 -32.58 -24.75 -8.42
N ASP A 53 -33.12 -24.50 -7.23
CA ASP A 53 -34.37 -23.75 -7.09
C ASP A 53 -34.23 -22.32 -7.62
N LYS A 54 -35.31 -21.73 -8.14
CA LYS A 54 -35.30 -20.38 -8.75
C LYS A 54 -34.67 -19.30 -7.86
N LYS A 55 -34.90 -19.36 -6.54
CA LYS A 55 -34.29 -18.42 -5.58
C LYS A 55 -32.77 -18.58 -5.52
N ALA A 56 -32.29 -19.83 -5.46
CA ALA A 56 -30.87 -20.14 -5.44
C ALA A 56 -30.20 -19.83 -6.79
N GLN A 57 -30.88 -20.08 -7.91
CA GLN A 57 -30.42 -19.71 -9.25
C GLN A 57 -30.12 -18.22 -9.36
N ILE A 58 -31.07 -17.37 -8.99
CA ILE A 58 -30.92 -15.90 -9.06
C ILE A 58 -29.80 -15.46 -8.12
N SER A 59 -29.79 -15.94 -6.87
CA SER A 59 -28.77 -15.57 -5.89
C SER A 59 -27.36 -15.93 -6.37
N LEU A 60 -27.17 -17.12 -6.94
CA LEU A 60 -25.87 -17.57 -7.42
C LEU A 60 -25.46 -16.85 -8.71
N ALA A 61 -26.38 -16.61 -9.64
CA ALA A 61 -26.11 -15.81 -10.83
C ALA A 61 -25.67 -14.39 -10.48
N THR A 62 -26.37 -13.73 -9.54
CA THR A 62 -26.00 -12.40 -9.06
C THR A 62 -24.65 -12.41 -8.35
N LEU A 63 -24.38 -13.42 -7.51
CA LEU A 63 -23.08 -13.55 -6.85
C LEU A 63 -21.94 -13.71 -7.87
N LEU A 64 -22.09 -14.61 -8.84
CA LEU A 64 -21.08 -14.84 -9.89
C LEU A 64 -20.84 -13.55 -10.69
N PHE A 65 -21.91 -12.85 -11.07
CA PHE A 65 -21.80 -11.56 -11.75
C PHE A 65 -21.03 -10.53 -10.92
N LEU A 66 -21.39 -10.35 -9.64
CA LEU A 66 -20.75 -9.39 -8.75
C LEU A 66 -19.27 -9.74 -8.49
N VAL A 67 -18.93 -11.02 -8.36
CA VAL A 67 -17.54 -11.46 -8.18
C VAL A 67 -16.72 -11.14 -9.43
N VAL A 68 -17.19 -11.50 -10.62
CA VAL A 68 -16.48 -11.20 -11.88
C VAL A 68 -16.35 -9.69 -12.07
N PHE A 69 -17.45 -8.95 -11.89
CA PHE A 69 -17.45 -7.50 -12.00
C PHE A 69 -16.49 -6.84 -11.00
N GLY A 70 -16.46 -7.30 -9.74
CA GLY A 70 -15.56 -6.81 -8.72
C GLY A 70 -14.08 -7.10 -9.03
N ILE A 71 -13.76 -8.31 -9.50
CA ILE A 71 -12.39 -8.68 -9.91
C ILE A 71 -11.93 -7.82 -11.09
N CYS A 72 -12.75 -7.73 -12.15
CA CYS A 72 -12.44 -6.91 -13.31
C CYS A 72 -12.29 -5.43 -12.96
N GLY A 73 -13.18 -4.91 -12.10
CA GLY A 73 -13.11 -3.53 -11.61
C GLY A 73 -11.82 -3.25 -10.83
N LYS A 74 -11.48 -4.11 -9.85
CA LYS A 74 -10.23 -3.98 -9.09
C LYS A 74 -9.00 -4.09 -9.99
N MET A 75 -9.00 -5.03 -10.93
CA MET A 75 -7.89 -5.22 -11.88
C MET A 75 -7.72 -3.99 -12.78
N SER A 76 -8.82 -3.46 -13.32
CA SER A 76 -8.81 -2.23 -14.12
C SER A 76 -8.24 -1.05 -13.34
N LEU A 77 -8.69 -0.86 -12.09
CA LEU A 77 -8.13 0.17 -11.21
C LEU A 77 -6.63 -0.06 -10.97
N TYR A 78 -6.22 -1.28 -10.67
CA TYR A 78 -4.80 -1.59 -10.45
C TYR A 78 -3.91 -1.29 -11.65
N LEU A 79 -4.40 -1.55 -12.88
CA LEU A 79 -3.65 -1.33 -14.11
C LEU A 79 -3.66 0.13 -14.59
N TYR A 80 -4.77 0.86 -14.44
CA TYR A 80 -4.95 2.18 -15.07
C TYR A 80 -5.03 3.33 -14.07
N ALA A 81 -5.62 3.12 -12.89
CA ALA A 81 -5.79 4.15 -11.87
C ALA A 81 -5.49 3.61 -10.45
N PRO A 82 -4.28 3.10 -10.20
CA PRO A 82 -3.95 2.43 -8.94
C PRO A 82 -3.99 3.37 -7.72
N ASN A 83 -3.88 4.68 -7.94
CA ASN A 83 -4.01 5.72 -6.92
C ASN A 83 -5.42 5.81 -6.30
N ILE A 84 -6.44 5.23 -6.93
CA ILE A 84 -7.80 5.12 -6.37
C ILE A 84 -7.87 3.98 -5.35
N LEU A 85 -7.03 2.95 -5.50
CA LEU A 85 -6.96 1.87 -4.53
C LEU A 85 -6.26 2.38 -3.27
N PRO A 86 -6.85 2.17 -2.08
CA PRO A 86 -6.20 2.58 -0.84
C PRO A 86 -4.89 1.80 -0.68
N ALA A 87 -3.80 2.53 -0.43
CA ALA A 87 -2.53 1.90 -0.08
C ALA A 87 -2.66 1.22 1.28
N GLU A 88 -2.24 -0.04 1.35
CA GLU A 88 -2.25 -0.80 2.59
C GLU A 88 -0.98 -0.49 3.40
N VAL A 89 -1.12 -0.15 4.68
CA VAL A 89 0.01 0.01 5.60
C VAL A 89 -0.01 -1.14 6.59
N VAL A 90 1.04 -1.96 6.59
CA VAL A 90 1.18 -3.12 7.47
C VAL A 90 2.31 -2.85 8.45
N TYR A 91 2.02 -2.99 9.74
CA TYR A 91 3.00 -2.86 10.81
C TYR A 91 3.43 -4.23 11.31
N GLU A 92 4.73 -4.49 11.32
CA GLU A 92 5.32 -5.73 11.82
C GLU A 92 6.14 -5.45 13.09
N ASN A 93 6.03 -6.33 14.09
CA ASN A 93 6.75 -6.24 15.36
C ASN A 93 6.53 -4.92 16.13
N GLU A 94 5.32 -4.37 16.03
CA GLU A 94 4.94 -3.14 16.75
C GLU A 94 5.14 -3.22 18.26
N ALA A 95 5.07 -4.41 18.87
CA ALA A 95 5.30 -4.61 20.30
C ALA A 95 6.71 -4.20 20.78
N VAL A 96 7.66 -4.02 19.86
CA VAL A 96 8.99 -3.47 20.15
C VAL A 96 8.92 -1.99 20.52
N PHE A 97 7.94 -1.27 19.98
CA PHE A 97 7.68 0.14 20.24
C PHE A 97 7.00 0.30 21.61
N LYS A 98 7.79 0.22 22.69
CA LYS A 98 7.29 0.38 24.06
C LYS A 98 7.22 1.86 24.45
N GLY A 99 6.02 2.45 24.43
CA GLY A 99 5.72 3.63 25.27
C GLY A 99 5.60 5.00 24.58
N GLY A 100 5.90 5.13 23.29
CA GLY A 100 5.66 6.35 22.52
C GLY A 100 4.40 6.28 21.64
N GLU A 101 3.81 7.42 21.27
CA GLU A 101 2.99 7.51 20.06
C GLU A 101 3.92 7.47 18.83
N LYS A 102 3.65 6.59 17.86
CA LYS A 102 4.54 6.31 16.70
C LYS A 102 4.91 7.54 15.85
N ASP A 103 4.06 8.55 15.87
CA ASP A 103 4.21 9.79 15.10
C ASP A 103 4.47 11.01 15.99
N SER A 104 4.82 10.78 17.26
CA SER A 104 5.08 11.83 18.24
C SER A 104 6.48 11.62 18.79
N TYR A 105 7.47 12.23 18.16
CA TYR A 105 8.84 12.34 18.63
C TYR A 105 9.11 13.76 19.12
N ASP A 106 10.18 13.94 19.90
CA ASP A 106 10.57 15.26 20.41
C ASP A 106 11.53 15.96 19.43
N LEU A 107 12.36 15.17 18.74
CA LEU A 107 13.35 15.65 17.78
C LEU A 107 13.49 14.68 16.58
N SER A 108 13.59 15.22 15.37
CA SER A 108 14.00 14.47 14.18
C SER A 108 15.18 15.18 13.50
N ALA A 109 16.24 14.43 13.21
CA ALA A 109 17.52 14.97 12.73
C ALA A 109 18.33 13.93 11.94
N LEU A 110 19.36 14.38 11.22
CA LEU A 110 20.31 13.48 10.59
C LEU A 110 21.32 12.98 11.62
N CYS A 111 21.51 11.66 11.69
CA CYS A 111 22.45 11.05 12.61
C CYS A 111 23.80 10.79 11.92
N VAL A 112 24.86 11.32 12.51
CA VAL A 112 26.25 11.15 12.07
C VAL A 112 26.88 9.90 12.70
N GLY A 113 26.36 9.45 13.84
CA GLY A 113 26.78 8.20 14.47
C GLY A 113 26.40 8.09 15.94
N ILE A 114 26.65 6.91 16.50
CA ILE A 114 26.49 6.62 17.93
C ILE A 114 27.84 6.10 18.45
N ARG A 115 28.36 6.67 19.53
CA ARG A 115 29.62 6.24 20.17
C ARG A 115 29.54 6.42 21.67
N ASP A 116 29.94 5.38 22.41
CA ASP A 116 30.07 5.41 23.86
C ASP A 116 28.79 5.92 24.57
N GLY A 117 27.63 5.50 24.07
CA GLY A 117 26.32 5.92 24.60
C GLY A 117 25.90 7.34 24.19
N VAL A 118 26.61 8.00 23.27
CA VAL A 118 26.29 9.35 22.78
C VAL A 118 25.89 9.30 21.31
N ILE A 119 24.73 9.88 21.00
CA ILE A 119 24.22 10.10 19.65
C ILE A 119 24.77 11.44 19.14
N TYR A 120 25.35 11.44 17.94
CA TYR A 120 25.87 12.62 17.27
C TYR A 120 24.97 12.98 16.09
N LEU A 121 24.47 14.21 16.08
CA LEU A 121 23.58 14.74 15.04
C LEU A 121 24.33 15.71 14.12
N GLU A 122 23.88 15.84 12.88
CA GLU A 122 24.45 16.78 11.92
C GLU A 122 23.99 18.21 12.23
N GLU A 123 24.94 19.14 12.22
CA GLU A 123 24.70 20.57 12.49
C GLU A 123 23.67 21.14 11.49
N GLY A 124 22.61 21.77 12.03
CA GLY A 124 21.56 22.38 11.20
C GLY A 124 20.58 21.42 10.51
N SER A 125 20.68 20.10 10.77
CA SER A 125 19.76 19.08 10.20
C SER A 125 18.41 18.97 10.93
N ILE A 126 18.25 19.69 12.04
CA ILE A 126 17.10 19.61 12.91
C ILE A 126 15.92 20.38 12.30
N ASN A 127 14.82 19.67 12.08
CA ASN A 127 13.63 20.28 11.50
C ASN A 127 12.85 21.09 12.56
N ALA A 128 12.96 22.42 12.48
CA ALA A 128 12.35 23.35 13.42
C ALA A 128 10.81 23.29 13.51
N GLU A 129 10.12 22.80 12.46
CA GLU A 129 8.66 22.64 12.47
C GLU A 129 8.20 21.38 13.22
N GLN A 130 9.09 20.41 13.42
CA GLN A 130 8.78 19.11 14.02
C GLN A 130 9.28 18.99 15.48
N MET A 131 9.78 20.09 16.05
CA MET A 131 10.15 20.16 17.46
C MET A 131 8.90 20.35 18.32
N LYS A 132 8.64 19.43 19.25
CA LYS A 132 7.75 19.75 20.38
C LYS A 132 8.45 20.83 21.21
N SER A 133 7.76 21.94 21.43
CA SER A 133 8.32 23.18 21.99
C SER A 133 9.25 22.98 23.19
N GLN A 134 10.34 23.75 23.22
CA GLN A 134 11.24 23.99 24.37
C GLN A 134 12.37 22.99 24.63
N GLN A 135 13.36 22.93 23.73
CA GLN A 135 14.77 22.76 24.14
C GLN A 135 15.67 23.26 23.02
N ASP A 136 16.79 23.89 23.40
CA ASP A 136 17.82 24.33 22.44
C ASP A 136 18.44 23.06 21.82
N PRO A 137 18.30 22.86 20.49
CA PRO A 137 18.73 21.62 19.87
C PRO A 137 20.23 21.41 20.04
N LYS A 138 20.61 20.35 20.74
CA LYS A 138 22.02 19.95 20.86
C LYS A 138 22.45 19.12 19.66
N GLU A 139 23.72 19.25 19.30
CA GLU A 139 24.38 18.37 18.33
C GLU A 139 24.61 16.96 18.90
N GLN A 140 24.41 16.76 20.21
CA GLN A 140 24.70 15.50 20.91
C GLN A 140 23.69 15.21 22.02
N TYR A 141 23.29 13.94 22.14
CA TYR A 141 22.40 13.44 23.20
C TYR A 141 22.96 12.14 23.78
N THR A 142 22.91 12.00 25.11
CA THR A 142 23.31 10.77 25.81
C THR A 142 22.12 9.80 25.85
N LEU A 143 22.37 8.51 25.62
CA LEU A 143 21.40 7.44 25.83
C LEU A 143 21.19 7.23 27.33
N SER A 144 19.94 7.17 27.76
CA SER A 144 19.58 6.73 29.11
C SER A 144 19.96 5.26 29.34
N ASP A 145 20.11 4.83 30.59
CA ASP A 145 20.49 3.45 30.94
C ASP A 145 19.50 2.40 30.41
N ASP A 146 18.21 2.76 30.27
CA ASP A 146 17.14 1.91 29.76
C ASP A 146 16.75 2.23 28.29
N ALA A 147 17.59 2.96 27.57
CA ALA A 147 17.28 3.42 26.23
C ALA A 147 17.00 2.28 25.24
N VAL A 148 15.95 2.43 24.44
CA VAL A 148 15.57 1.45 23.41
C VAL A 148 15.98 1.96 22.04
N LEU A 149 16.89 1.24 21.38
CA LEU A 149 17.28 1.50 20.00
C LEU A 149 16.44 0.64 19.05
N ILE A 150 15.78 1.28 18.09
CA ILE A 150 14.87 0.66 17.13
C ILE A 150 15.28 1.03 15.71
N ILE A 151 15.30 0.02 14.83
CA ILE A 151 15.38 0.22 13.38
C ILE A 151 13.98 0.08 12.81
N LYS A 152 13.49 1.13 12.15
CA LYS A 152 12.23 1.18 11.41
C LYS A 152 12.54 0.98 9.92
N ARG A 153 12.20 -0.18 9.36
CA ARG A 153 12.37 -0.43 7.92
C ARG A 153 11.05 -0.19 7.19
N MET A 154 11.09 0.62 6.15
CA MET A 154 9.97 0.92 5.28
C MET A 154 10.19 0.27 3.92
N ALA A 155 9.44 -0.78 3.62
CA ALA A 155 9.47 -1.45 2.32
C ALA A 155 8.22 -1.11 1.51
N TYR A 156 8.40 -0.79 0.23
CA TYR A 156 7.32 -0.36 -0.65
C TYR A 156 7.04 -1.38 -1.75
N GLN A 157 5.76 -1.73 -1.92
CA GLN A 157 5.28 -2.46 -3.08
C GLN A 157 4.59 -1.49 -4.03
N TYR A 158 5.04 -1.49 -5.29
CA TYR A 158 4.52 -0.59 -6.32
C TYR A 158 3.56 -1.30 -7.27
N SER A 159 2.54 -0.57 -7.72
CA SER A 159 1.73 -0.92 -8.89
C SER A 159 2.54 -0.82 -10.19
N PRO A 160 2.07 -1.37 -11.32
CA PRO A 160 2.76 -1.30 -12.62
C PRO A 160 3.08 0.13 -13.08
N ASN A 161 2.28 1.11 -12.65
CA ASN A 161 2.45 2.53 -12.99
C ASN A 161 3.31 3.28 -11.95
N GLY A 162 3.94 2.60 -11.00
CA GLY A 162 4.85 3.20 -10.03
C GLY A 162 4.20 3.84 -8.79
N ASN A 163 2.88 3.68 -8.59
CA ASN A 163 2.22 4.14 -7.36
C ASN A 163 2.39 3.10 -6.23
N ILE A 164 2.63 3.56 -5.00
CA ILE A 164 2.71 2.72 -3.80
C ILE A 164 1.35 2.07 -3.56
N GLN A 165 1.33 0.74 -3.44
CA GLN A 165 0.15 -0.08 -3.15
C GLN A 165 0.20 -0.67 -1.75
N LYS A 166 1.40 -0.93 -1.24
CA LYS A 166 1.61 -1.43 0.11
C LYS A 166 2.88 -0.84 0.69
N THR A 167 2.79 -0.40 1.93
CA THR A 167 3.94 -0.02 2.75
C THR A 167 4.02 -0.99 3.92
N THR A 168 5.10 -1.76 3.98
CA THR A 168 5.39 -2.58 5.16
C THR A 168 6.36 -1.82 6.04
N VAL A 169 5.96 -1.57 7.28
CA VAL A 169 6.77 -0.92 8.30
C VAL A 169 7.14 -1.96 9.35
N SER A 170 8.41 -2.33 9.44
CA SER A 170 8.89 -3.29 10.43
C SER A 170 9.79 -2.63 11.47
N TYR A 171 9.62 -3.01 12.73
CA TYR A 171 10.41 -2.51 13.85
C TYR A 171 11.32 -3.62 14.39
N THR A 172 12.60 -3.32 14.56
CA THR A 172 13.58 -4.25 15.12
C THR A 172 14.35 -3.56 16.23
N SER A 173 14.35 -4.12 17.43
CA SER A 173 15.23 -3.64 18.51
C SER A 173 16.65 -4.14 18.26
N VAL A 174 17.62 -3.24 18.42
CA VAL A 174 19.03 -3.50 18.15
C VAL A 174 19.90 -3.02 19.30
N ASP A 175 21.12 -3.55 19.39
CA ASP A 175 22.16 -3.01 20.26
C ASP A 175 22.89 -1.81 19.62
N GLU A 176 23.67 -1.08 20.41
CA GLU A 176 24.42 0.10 19.97
C GLU A 176 25.37 -0.19 18.80
N LYS A 177 26.05 -1.34 18.78
CA LYS A 177 27.00 -1.68 17.70
C LYS A 177 26.26 -1.93 16.40
N SER A 178 25.15 -2.67 16.48
CA SER A 178 24.27 -2.94 15.34
C SER A 178 23.65 -1.64 14.80
N ALA A 179 23.20 -0.73 15.67
CA ALA A 179 22.71 0.59 15.27
C ALA A 179 23.80 1.43 14.59
N MET A 180 25.01 1.44 15.15
CA MET A 180 26.16 2.17 14.59
C MET A 180 26.55 1.65 13.21
N GLU A 181 26.54 0.34 13.00
CA GLU A 181 26.83 -0.27 11.69
C GLU A 181 25.81 0.17 10.65
N ILE A 182 24.52 0.17 10.98
CA ILE A 182 23.45 0.59 10.08
C ILE A 182 23.55 2.08 9.74
N VAL A 183 23.77 2.95 10.73
CA VAL A 183 23.94 4.40 10.51
C VAL A 183 25.12 4.69 9.57
N LYS A 184 26.20 3.92 9.67
CA LYS A 184 27.37 4.05 8.77
C LYS A 184 27.07 3.58 7.34
N VAL A 185 26.28 2.53 7.18
CA VAL A 185 25.97 1.94 5.87
C VAL A 185 24.98 2.80 5.10
N GLU A 186 23.97 3.35 5.77
CA GLU A 186 22.86 4.09 5.16
C GLU A 186 23.13 5.61 5.01
N GLU A 187 24.40 6.06 5.12
CA GLU A 187 24.89 7.46 5.02
C GLU A 187 23.81 8.57 5.10
N ASN A 188 23.73 9.30 6.22
CA ASN A 188 22.78 10.40 6.46
C ASN A 188 21.31 9.93 6.60
N GLY A 189 21.07 8.94 7.45
CA GLY A 189 19.71 8.55 7.82
C GLY A 189 19.09 9.45 8.87
N PHE A 190 17.79 9.71 8.74
CA PHE A 190 17.01 10.43 9.74
C PHE A 190 16.74 9.54 10.96
N VAL A 191 16.90 10.15 12.13
CA VAL A 191 16.56 9.56 13.42
C VAL A 191 15.48 10.37 14.11
N ASP A 192 14.55 9.66 14.70
CA ASP A 192 13.52 10.22 15.58
C ASP A 192 13.90 9.88 17.02
N LEU A 193 13.99 10.90 17.88
CA LEU A 193 14.41 10.79 19.27
C LEU A 193 13.26 11.17 20.23
N TRP A 194 13.14 10.38 21.30
CA TRP A 194 12.33 10.69 22.47
C TRP A 194 13.28 11.07 23.60
N ILE A 195 13.11 12.28 24.12
CA ILE A 195 14.03 12.91 25.07
C ILE A 195 13.29 13.12 26.38
N ASN A 196 13.88 12.70 27.49
CA ASN A 196 13.31 12.90 28.82
C ASN A 196 13.62 14.30 29.38
N ASP A 197 13.05 14.60 30.55
CA ASP A 197 13.24 15.88 31.23
C ASP A 197 14.73 16.16 31.59
N ASP A 198 15.54 15.10 31.74
CA ASP A 198 16.98 15.17 32.02
C ASP A 198 17.84 15.36 30.74
N ASN A 199 17.19 15.54 29.57
CA ASN A 199 17.83 15.71 28.27
C ASN A 199 18.63 14.47 27.82
N GLU A 200 18.21 13.29 28.26
CA GLU A 200 18.70 11.99 27.81
C GLU A 200 17.70 11.35 26.84
N CYS A 201 18.22 10.55 25.92
CA CYS A 201 17.42 9.84 24.93
C CYS A 201 16.91 8.52 25.52
N GLU A 202 15.58 8.37 25.60
CA GLU A 202 14.91 7.13 26.04
C GLU A 202 14.62 6.20 24.86
N MET A 203 14.36 6.76 23.69
CA MET A 203 14.08 5.98 22.49
C MET A 203 14.73 6.61 21.28
N PHE A 204 15.41 5.77 20.52
CA PHE A 204 16.06 6.12 19.27
C PHE A 204 15.44 5.28 18.16
N VAL A 205 14.93 5.92 17.12
CA VAL A 205 14.37 5.24 15.95
C VAL A 205 15.11 5.68 14.71
N PHE A 206 15.84 4.77 14.07
CA PHE A 206 16.47 5.01 12.77
C PHE A 206 15.58 4.50 11.64
N THR A 207 15.22 5.38 10.70
CA THR A 207 14.37 5.00 9.56
C THR A 207 15.22 4.59 8.36
N VAL A 208 15.07 3.34 7.93
CA VAL A 208 15.66 2.78 6.72
C VAL A 208 14.58 2.67 5.66
N TYR A 209 14.82 3.23 4.48
CA TYR A 209 13.93 3.09 3.32
C TYR A 209 14.42 1.97 2.41
N GLU A 210 13.74 0.83 2.42
CA GLU A 210 14.00 -0.26 1.49
C GLU A 210 13.30 0.04 0.17
N GLY A 211 14.01 0.75 -0.72
CA GLY A 211 13.37 1.29 -1.93
C GLY A 211 14.26 1.98 -2.96
N LYS A 212 15.34 1.32 -3.41
CA LYS A 212 15.64 1.09 -4.85
C LYS A 212 16.72 0.03 -5.01
#